data_AF-A0AAV8CK90-F1
#
_entry.id   AF-A0AAV8CK90-F1
#
_cell.length_a   1.000
_cell.length_b   1.000
_cell.length_c   1.000
_cell.angle_alpha   90.00
_cell.angle_beta   90.00
_cell.angle_gamma   90.00
#
_symmetry.space_group_name_H-M   'P 1'
#
loop_
_entity.id
_entity.type
_entity.pdbx_description
1 polymer ?
#
loop_
_entity_poly.entity_id
_entity_poly.type
_entity_poly.pdbx_seq_one_letter_code
_entity_poly.pdbx_strand_id
1 'polypeptide(L)'
;MARRGIGAAVGATVLLAVTNRVLYKLALVPMKGFPFFLAQVTTFGYVAVYFSILFLRYRAGIVTKEMLLLPKVYFVVIGVLEALGVAAGMSAGAMLPGPAIPILSQSFLVWQIIFSMLFLKKSYSLNQLCGCFLVISGVIVAITSGSDEGRFLSNVEFIWPMLMIASSAFQAGASILKEFIFIDGERRLKGKRPDIFVVNSFGSGFQALFVFLLLPFLSNLRGIRFGDLPAYLNDGASCFLNAGDDQVECDGAPFLPLLFITANMVFNISMLNLVKMSSALVASLTSTLAVPISIYVLSLPLPYIPHGSRLSPSFVFGVSFCYSD
;
A
#
# COMPACT_ATOMS: atom_id res chain seq x y z
N MET A 1 -15.88 -12.46 22.85
CA MET A 1 -14.93 -13.23 22.00
C MET A 1 -14.50 -12.45 20.74
N ALA A 2 -15.43 -11.87 19.96
CA ALA A 2 -15.13 -11.14 18.73
C ALA A 2 -14.13 -9.95 18.87
N ARG A 3 -14.23 -9.15 19.95
CA ARG A 3 -13.29 -8.02 20.21
C ARG A 3 -11.84 -8.47 20.43
N ARG A 4 -11.61 -9.63 21.07
CA ARG A 4 -10.25 -10.17 21.29
C ARG A 4 -9.58 -10.61 19.98
N GLY A 5 -10.36 -11.17 19.06
CA GLY A 5 -9.86 -11.55 17.72
C GLY A 5 -9.46 -10.34 16.87
N ILE A 6 -10.20 -9.23 16.97
CA ILE A 6 -9.86 -7.98 16.26
C ILE A 6 -8.57 -7.37 16.82
N GLY A 7 -8.41 -7.31 18.15
CA GLY A 7 -7.19 -6.77 18.77
C GLY A 7 -5.92 -7.53 18.35
N ALA A 8 -5.98 -8.87 18.33
CA ALA A 8 -4.87 -9.69 17.85
C ALA A 8 -4.57 -9.46 16.35
N ALA A 9 -5.61 -9.34 15.52
CA ALA A 9 -5.45 -9.05 14.09
C ALA A 9 -4.85 -7.65 13.84
N VAL A 10 -5.23 -6.66 14.64
CA VAL A 10 -4.63 -5.32 14.62
C VAL A 10 -3.15 -5.39 14.98
N GLY A 11 -2.79 -6.03 16.10
CA GLY A 11 -1.39 -6.16 16.53
C GLY A 11 -0.51 -6.88 15.49
N ALA A 12 -1.00 -8.00 14.93
CA ALA A 12 -0.32 -8.71 13.85
C ALA A 12 -0.15 -7.83 12.59
N THR A 13 -1.18 -7.07 12.21
CA THR A 13 -1.13 -6.18 11.04
C THR A 13 -0.13 -5.05 11.25
N VAL A 14 -0.02 -4.49 12.47
CA VAL A 14 1.00 -3.46 12.79
C VAL A 14 2.40 -4.05 12.66
N LEU A 15 2.68 -5.22 13.25
CA LEU A 15 3.99 -5.86 13.15
C LEU A 15 4.38 -6.16 11.70
N LEU A 16 3.44 -6.68 10.91
CA LEU A 16 3.63 -6.92 9.48
C LEU A 16 3.82 -5.64 8.70
N ALA A 17 3.11 -4.56 9.03
CA ALA A 17 3.27 -3.25 8.40
C ALA A 17 4.66 -2.66 8.65
N VAL A 18 5.16 -2.74 9.89
CA VAL A 18 6.52 -2.31 10.27
C VAL A 18 7.56 -3.14 9.51
N THR A 19 7.42 -4.47 9.54
CA THR A 19 8.31 -5.39 8.85
C THR A 19 8.34 -5.11 7.34
N ASN A 20 7.17 -4.90 6.73
CA ASN A 20 7.04 -4.59 5.31
C ASN A 20 7.74 -3.27 4.93
N ARG A 21 7.60 -2.22 5.74
CA ARG A 21 8.25 -0.92 5.50
C ARG A 21 9.78 -1.01 5.62
N VAL A 22 10.27 -1.74 6.63
CA VAL A 22 11.70 -1.96 6.83
C VAL A 22 12.28 -2.77 5.67
N LEU A 23 11.66 -3.89 5.34
CA LEU A 23 12.08 -4.75 4.23
C LEU A 23 11.98 -4.06 2.88
N TYR A 24 10.99 -3.18 2.67
CA TYR A 24 10.91 -2.38 1.45
C TYR A 24 12.13 -1.48 1.30
N LYS A 25 12.50 -0.75 2.36
CA LYS A 25 13.67 0.13 2.33
C LYS A 25 14.96 -0.67 2.11
N LEU A 26 15.07 -1.84 2.74
CA LEU A 26 16.19 -2.75 2.54
C LEU A 26 16.23 -3.30 1.12
N ALA A 27 15.11 -3.75 0.54
CA ALA A 27 15.03 -4.27 -0.82
C ALA A 27 15.33 -3.22 -1.90
N LEU A 28 15.12 -1.94 -1.59
CA LEU A 28 15.51 -0.83 -2.45
C LEU A 28 17.02 -0.55 -2.44
N VAL A 29 17.80 -1.10 -1.50
CA VAL A 29 19.27 -0.99 -1.51
C VAL A 29 19.86 -1.69 -2.74
N PRO A 30 19.64 -3.01 -2.97
CA PRO A 30 20.17 -3.69 -4.16
C PRO A 30 19.44 -3.28 -5.46
N MET A 31 18.15 -2.95 -5.38
CA MET A 31 17.33 -2.66 -6.55
C MET A 31 17.16 -1.16 -6.84
N LYS A 32 18.08 -0.31 -6.35
CA LYS A 32 17.98 1.16 -6.47
C LYS A 32 17.90 1.64 -7.92
N GLY A 33 18.62 0.97 -8.84
CA GLY A 33 18.57 1.23 -10.28
C GLY A 33 17.35 0.64 -10.98
N PHE A 34 16.74 -0.40 -10.38
CA PHE A 34 15.67 -1.20 -10.97
C PHE A 34 14.33 -1.19 -10.18
N PRO A 35 13.84 -0.05 -9.64
CA PRO A 35 12.63 -0.04 -8.81
C PRO A 35 11.37 -0.34 -9.64
N PHE A 36 11.37 -0.02 -10.94
CA PHE A 36 10.26 -0.33 -11.82
C PHE A 36 10.16 -1.84 -12.09
N PHE A 37 11.29 -2.52 -12.28
CA PHE A 37 11.33 -3.98 -12.39
C PHE A 37 10.78 -4.64 -11.10
N LEU A 38 11.22 -4.18 -9.93
CA LEU A 38 10.74 -4.68 -8.64
C LEU A 38 9.22 -4.54 -8.50
N ALA A 39 8.66 -3.40 -8.93
CA ALA A 39 7.21 -3.17 -8.93
C ALA A 39 6.46 -4.14 -9.86
N GLN A 40 7.00 -4.45 -11.04
CA GLN A 40 6.39 -5.42 -11.96
C GLN A 40 6.44 -6.85 -11.39
N VAL A 41 7.62 -7.30 -10.92
CA VAL A 41 7.77 -8.63 -10.29
C VAL A 41 6.81 -8.78 -9.11
N THR A 42 6.67 -7.74 -8.29
CA THR A 42 5.73 -7.71 -7.17
C THR A 42 4.28 -7.83 -7.65
N THR A 43 3.89 -7.06 -8.67
CA THR A 43 2.52 -7.06 -9.23
C THR A 43 2.15 -8.41 -9.85
N PHE A 44 3.00 -8.95 -10.73
CA PHE A 44 2.77 -10.26 -11.34
C PHE A 44 2.89 -11.40 -10.32
N GLY A 45 3.79 -11.26 -9.34
CA GLY A 45 3.92 -12.17 -8.21
C GLY A 45 2.63 -12.27 -7.40
N TYR A 46 1.94 -11.14 -7.13
CA TYR A 46 0.63 -11.16 -6.48
C TYR A 46 -0.39 -11.94 -7.28
N VAL A 47 -0.49 -11.70 -8.59
CA VAL A 47 -1.41 -12.43 -9.45
C VAL A 47 -1.11 -13.93 -9.39
N ALA A 48 0.14 -14.34 -9.60
CA ALA A 48 0.52 -15.74 -9.59
C ALA A 48 0.21 -16.43 -8.26
N VAL A 49 0.60 -15.83 -7.13
CA VAL A 49 0.40 -16.42 -5.80
C VAL A 49 -1.07 -16.42 -5.40
N TYR A 50 -1.80 -15.31 -5.58
CA TYR A 50 -3.21 -15.23 -5.18
C TYR A 50 -4.08 -16.18 -6.01
N PHE A 51 -3.90 -16.24 -7.34
CA PHE A 51 -4.63 -17.19 -8.18
C PHE A 51 -4.26 -18.64 -7.86
N SER A 52 -3.00 -18.94 -7.53
CA SER A 52 -2.59 -20.29 -7.12
C SER A 52 -3.28 -20.71 -5.81
N ILE A 53 -3.29 -19.84 -4.81
CA ILE A 53 -3.99 -20.10 -3.54
C ILE A 53 -5.50 -20.23 -3.77
N LEU A 54 -6.09 -19.35 -4.59
CA LEU A 54 -7.51 -19.41 -4.96
C LEU A 54 -7.85 -20.75 -5.63
N PHE A 55 -7.00 -21.23 -6.54
CA PHE A 55 -7.19 -22.51 -7.21
C PHE A 55 -7.13 -23.69 -6.23
N LEU A 56 -6.16 -23.70 -5.32
CA LEU A 56 -6.07 -24.73 -4.27
C LEU A 56 -7.29 -24.71 -3.34
N ARG A 57 -7.75 -23.51 -2.93
CA ARG A 57 -8.94 -23.36 -2.07
C ARG A 57 -10.24 -23.72 -2.80
N TYR A 58 -10.30 -23.49 -4.11
CA TYR A 58 -11.41 -23.93 -4.95
C TYR A 58 -11.44 -25.47 -5.05
N ARG A 59 -10.28 -26.11 -5.26
CA ARG A 59 -10.18 -27.58 -5.23
C ARG A 59 -10.52 -28.17 -3.87
N ALA A 60 -10.16 -27.50 -2.79
CA ALA A 60 -10.50 -27.90 -1.43
C ALA A 60 -11.99 -27.66 -1.08
N GLY A 61 -12.81 -27.11 -1.99
CA GLY A 61 -14.22 -26.82 -1.76
C GLY A 61 -14.50 -25.69 -0.77
N ILE A 62 -13.46 -24.97 -0.33
CA ILE A 62 -13.59 -23.81 0.57
C ILE A 62 -14.19 -22.62 -0.19
N VAL A 63 -13.80 -22.45 -1.45
CA VAL A 63 -14.35 -21.42 -2.35
C VAL A 63 -15.43 -22.06 -3.22
N THR A 64 -16.68 -21.61 -3.05
CA THR A 64 -17.81 -22.11 -3.84
C THR A 64 -17.94 -21.40 -5.19
N LYS A 65 -18.60 -22.03 -6.15
CA LYS A 65 -18.90 -21.40 -7.46
C LYS A 65 -19.70 -20.11 -7.29
N GLU A 66 -20.58 -20.04 -6.30
CA GLU A 66 -21.35 -18.84 -5.96
C GLU A 66 -20.45 -17.66 -5.54
N MET A 67 -19.35 -17.92 -4.84
CA MET A 67 -18.36 -16.88 -4.49
C MET A 67 -17.63 -16.33 -5.72
N LEU A 68 -17.46 -17.15 -6.77
CA LEU A 68 -16.84 -16.73 -8.03
C LEU A 68 -17.81 -15.99 -8.97
N LEU A 69 -19.12 -16.14 -8.76
CA LEU A 69 -20.17 -15.49 -9.54
C LEU A 69 -20.48 -14.06 -9.05
N LEU A 70 -19.71 -13.55 -8.08
CA LEU A 70 -19.81 -12.15 -7.67
C LEU A 70 -19.66 -11.21 -8.87
N PRO A 71 -20.42 -10.10 -8.91
CA PRO A 71 -20.43 -9.17 -10.04
C PRO A 71 -19.03 -8.65 -10.38
N LYS A 72 -18.49 -9.13 -11.51
CA LYS A 72 -17.11 -8.85 -11.96
C LYS A 72 -16.85 -7.37 -12.21
N VAL A 73 -17.90 -6.60 -12.50
CA VAL A 73 -17.83 -5.15 -12.71
C VAL A 73 -17.15 -4.46 -11.52
N TYR A 74 -17.43 -4.86 -10.28
CA TYR A 74 -16.79 -4.22 -9.13
C TYR A 74 -15.30 -4.53 -9.04
N PHE A 75 -14.85 -5.75 -9.40
CA PHE A 75 -13.43 -6.08 -9.44
C PHE A 75 -12.70 -5.33 -10.55
N VAL A 76 -13.35 -5.13 -11.70
CA VAL A 76 -12.82 -4.28 -12.79
C VAL A 76 -12.65 -2.85 -12.31
N VAL A 77 -13.67 -2.27 -11.68
CA VAL A 77 -13.62 -0.89 -11.15
C VAL A 77 -12.54 -0.74 -10.09
N ILE A 78 -12.36 -1.71 -9.18
CA ILE A 78 -11.24 -1.74 -8.23
C ILE A 78 -9.91 -1.68 -8.98
N GLY A 79 -9.71 -2.56 -9.96
CA GLY A 79 -8.46 -2.59 -10.74
C GLY A 79 -8.16 -1.27 -11.46
N VAL A 80 -9.19 -0.63 -12.06
CA VAL A 80 -9.05 0.68 -12.70
C VAL A 80 -8.67 1.76 -11.68
N LEU A 81 -9.39 1.84 -10.56
CA LEU A 81 -9.14 2.84 -9.51
C LEU A 81 -7.74 2.67 -8.90
N GLU A 82 -7.29 1.44 -8.65
CA GLU A 82 -5.94 1.18 -8.13
C GLU A 82 -4.86 1.54 -9.15
N ALA A 83 -5.05 1.18 -10.43
CA ALA A 83 -4.11 1.51 -11.48
C ALA A 83 -4.00 3.03 -11.71
N LEU A 84 -5.13 3.74 -11.77
CA LEU A 84 -5.17 5.20 -11.87
C LEU A 84 -4.58 5.87 -10.63
N GLY A 85 -4.90 5.36 -9.43
CA GLY A 85 -4.34 5.82 -8.17
C GLY A 85 -2.81 5.73 -8.17
N VAL A 86 -2.26 4.57 -8.54
CA VAL A 86 -0.81 4.36 -8.63
C VAL A 86 -0.19 5.26 -9.70
N ALA A 87 -0.79 5.38 -10.89
CA ALA A 87 -0.26 6.21 -11.96
C ALA A 87 -0.24 7.70 -11.59
N ALA A 88 -1.36 8.23 -11.09
CA ALA A 88 -1.45 9.61 -10.63
C ALA A 88 -0.52 9.88 -9.44
N GLY A 89 -0.44 8.94 -8.50
CA GLY A 89 0.40 9.06 -7.30
C GLY A 89 1.89 9.07 -7.63
N MET A 90 2.33 8.21 -8.55
CA MET A 90 3.73 8.22 -9.04
C MET A 90 4.05 9.49 -9.83
N SER A 91 3.11 9.96 -10.67
CA SER A 91 3.28 11.20 -11.44
C SER A 91 3.44 12.41 -10.52
N ALA A 92 2.54 12.55 -9.54
CA ALA A 92 2.59 13.62 -8.57
C ALA A 92 3.79 13.51 -7.64
N GLY A 93 4.14 12.29 -7.19
CA GLY A 93 5.28 12.03 -6.33
C GLY A 93 6.63 12.34 -6.98
N ALA A 94 6.73 12.28 -8.32
CA ALA A 94 7.96 12.66 -9.02
C ALA A 94 8.19 14.18 -9.02
N MET A 95 7.12 14.98 -8.96
CA MET A 95 7.16 16.44 -9.09
C MET A 95 7.01 17.16 -7.74
N LEU A 96 6.49 16.47 -6.72
CA LEU A 96 6.29 17.01 -5.39
C LEU A 96 7.55 16.89 -4.52
N PRO A 97 7.81 17.88 -3.65
CA PRO A 97 8.82 17.76 -2.61
C PRO A 97 8.52 16.57 -1.69
N GLY A 98 9.55 15.83 -1.29
CA GLY A 98 9.43 14.65 -0.43
C GLY A 98 8.55 14.85 0.83
N PRO A 99 8.64 15.98 1.55
CA PRO A 99 7.78 16.27 2.70
C PRO A 99 6.30 16.50 2.35
N ALA A 100 5.98 16.99 1.15
CA ALA A 100 4.60 17.29 0.73
C ALA A 100 3.80 16.03 0.38
N ILE A 101 4.46 15.00 -0.13
CA ILE A 101 3.85 13.72 -0.51
C ILE A 101 3.03 13.10 0.65
N PRO A 102 3.60 12.87 1.86
CA PRO A 102 2.84 12.28 2.96
C PRO A 102 1.67 13.16 3.43
N ILE A 103 1.85 14.50 3.49
CA ILE A 103 0.77 15.44 3.87
C ILE A 103 -0.42 15.29 2.93
N LEU A 104 -0.16 15.34 1.62
CA LEU A 104 -1.21 15.26 0.60
C LEU A 104 -1.82 13.85 0.51
N SER A 105 -1.01 12.81 0.71
CA SER A 105 -1.49 11.41 0.74
C SER A 105 -2.42 11.14 1.93
N GLN A 106 -2.31 11.93 3.01
CA GLN A 106 -3.14 11.78 4.20
C GLN A 106 -4.62 12.11 3.94
N SER A 107 -4.92 12.83 2.83
CA SER A 107 -6.28 13.02 2.32
C SER A 107 -7.01 11.70 2.04
N PHE A 108 -6.27 10.59 1.87
CA PHE A 108 -6.82 9.25 1.73
C PHE A 108 -7.83 8.90 2.84
N LEU A 109 -7.55 9.22 4.11
CA LEU A 109 -8.49 8.93 5.20
C LEU A 109 -9.79 9.73 5.09
N VAL A 110 -9.68 10.99 4.67
CA VAL A 110 -10.84 11.88 4.49
C VAL A 110 -11.73 11.35 3.37
N TRP A 111 -11.13 11.03 2.21
CA TRP A 111 -11.84 10.41 1.10
C TRP A 111 -12.47 9.07 1.48
N GLN A 112 -11.79 8.28 2.30
CA GLN A 112 -12.29 6.99 2.77
C GLN A 112 -13.56 7.14 3.63
N ILE A 113 -13.61 8.15 4.53
CA ILE A 113 -14.82 8.46 5.30
C ILE A 113 -15.95 8.92 4.37
N ILE A 114 -15.66 9.85 3.46
CA ILE A 114 -16.64 10.37 2.50
C ILE A 114 -17.24 9.22 1.67
N PHE A 115 -16.41 8.42 1.02
CA PHE A 115 -16.87 7.29 0.21
C PHE A 115 -17.56 6.23 1.04
N SER A 116 -17.13 5.97 2.27
CA SER A 116 -17.84 5.04 3.12
C SER A 116 -19.23 5.54 3.53
N MET A 117 -19.42 6.84 3.77
CA MET A 117 -20.75 7.38 4.04
C MET A 117 -21.63 7.31 2.79
N LEU A 118 -21.07 7.57 1.60
CA LEU A 118 -21.80 7.54 0.34
C LEU A 118 -22.18 6.12 -0.11
N PHE A 119 -21.21 5.19 -0.14
CA PHE A 119 -21.41 3.83 -0.69
C PHE A 119 -21.91 2.82 0.35
N LEU A 120 -21.42 2.89 1.60
CA LEU A 120 -21.79 1.93 2.65
C LEU A 120 -22.89 2.46 3.58
N LYS A 121 -23.23 3.77 3.51
CA LYS A 121 -24.21 4.44 4.38
C LYS A 121 -23.95 4.20 5.87
N LYS A 122 -22.67 4.09 6.25
CA LYS A 122 -22.26 3.89 7.65
C LYS A 122 -22.29 5.21 8.41
N SER A 123 -22.78 5.16 9.65
CA SER A 123 -22.56 6.22 10.64
C SER A 123 -21.23 5.97 11.36
N TYR A 124 -20.42 7.02 11.44
CA TYR A 124 -19.12 6.98 12.10
C TYR A 124 -19.25 7.48 13.54
N SER A 125 -18.58 6.82 14.49
CA SER A 125 -18.55 7.29 15.87
C SER A 125 -17.59 8.47 16.04
N LEU A 126 -17.85 9.33 17.03
CA LEU A 126 -16.97 10.46 17.36
C LEU A 126 -15.52 10.02 17.61
N ASN A 127 -15.32 8.83 18.19
CA ASN A 127 -13.98 8.29 18.46
C ASN A 127 -13.21 7.98 17.16
N GLN A 128 -13.88 7.49 16.12
CA GLN A 128 -13.23 7.24 14.82
C GLN A 128 -12.90 8.54 14.09
N LEU A 129 -13.77 9.54 14.20
CA LEU A 129 -13.52 10.87 13.67
C LEU A 129 -12.31 11.51 14.37
N CYS A 130 -12.27 11.42 15.71
CA CYS A 130 -11.15 11.91 16.53
C CYS A 130 -9.84 11.23 16.15
N GLY A 131 -9.83 9.90 16.00
CA GLY A 131 -8.64 9.17 15.55
C GLY A 131 -8.13 9.62 14.17
N CYS A 132 -9.05 9.92 13.23
CA CYS A 132 -8.67 10.48 11.93
C CYS A 132 -8.05 11.87 12.05
N PHE A 133 -8.65 12.76 12.84
CA PHE A 133 -8.11 14.10 13.09
C PHE A 133 -6.74 14.06 13.76
N LEU A 134 -6.58 13.20 14.77
CA LEU A 134 -5.32 12.99 15.48
C LEU A 134 -4.23 12.56 14.50
N VAL A 135 -4.52 11.61 13.62
CA VAL A 135 -3.56 11.15 12.60
C VAL A 135 -3.18 12.28 11.63
N ILE A 136 -4.15 13.06 11.13
CA ILE A 136 -3.88 14.19 10.21
C ILE A 136 -2.97 15.21 10.91
N SER A 137 -3.30 15.59 12.14
CA SER A 137 -2.51 16.53 12.95
C SER A 137 -1.11 15.98 13.23
N GLY A 138 -0.99 14.70 13.57
CA GLY A 138 0.29 14.04 13.84
C GLY A 138 1.22 14.04 12.63
N VAL A 139 0.68 13.79 11.43
CA VAL A 139 1.45 13.85 10.17
C VAL A 139 1.93 15.29 9.90
N ILE A 140 1.06 16.28 10.07
CA ILE A 140 1.43 17.70 9.88
C ILE A 140 2.55 18.09 10.83
N VAL A 141 2.40 17.81 12.14
CA VAL A 141 3.39 18.16 13.17
C VAL A 141 4.73 17.46 12.94
N ALA A 142 4.71 16.16 12.58
CA ALA A 142 5.92 15.40 12.31
C ALA A 142 6.75 15.98 11.15
N ILE A 143 6.08 16.57 10.16
CA ILE A 143 6.73 17.10 8.97
C ILE A 143 7.17 18.54 9.18
N THR A 144 6.34 19.40 9.76
CA THR A 144 6.69 20.80 10.04
C THR A 144 7.83 20.92 11.05
N SER A 145 7.97 19.95 11.95
CA SER A 145 9.03 19.94 12.97
C SER A 145 10.39 19.44 12.46
N GLY A 146 10.45 18.89 11.25
CA GLY A 146 11.69 18.40 10.62
C GLY A 146 12.22 19.29 9.51
N SER A 147 11.61 20.45 9.27
CA SER A 147 11.77 21.19 8.02
C SER A 147 11.89 22.70 8.26
N ASP A 148 13.01 23.32 7.85
CA ASP A 148 13.38 24.69 8.22
C ASP A 148 12.78 25.80 7.32
N GLU A 149 11.84 25.51 6.40
CA GLU A 149 11.38 26.54 5.46
C GLU A 149 9.88 26.51 5.17
N GLY A 150 9.14 27.53 5.61
CA GLY A 150 7.71 27.73 5.37
C GLY A 150 7.28 28.00 3.92
N ARG A 151 7.95 27.41 2.91
CA ARG A 151 7.69 27.60 1.46
C ARG A 151 7.61 26.31 0.64
N PHE A 152 7.40 25.14 1.26
CA PHE A 152 7.41 23.84 0.55
C PHE A 152 6.48 23.70 -0.66
N LEU A 153 5.37 24.45 -0.72
CA LEU A 153 4.39 24.37 -1.82
C LEU A 153 4.41 25.58 -2.76
N SER A 154 5.22 26.60 -2.47
CA SER A 154 5.18 27.88 -3.22
C SER A 154 5.81 27.79 -4.62
N ASN A 155 6.65 26.78 -4.87
CA ASN A 155 7.32 26.57 -6.16
C ASN A 155 6.74 25.41 -6.98
N VAL A 156 5.63 24.80 -6.52
CA VAL A 156 5.03 23.64 -7.20
C VAL A 156 3.76 24.07 -7.91
N GLU A 157 3.62 23.71 -9.18
CA GLU A 157 2.38 23.91 -9.91
C GLU A 157 1.21 23.22 -9.20
N PHE A 158 0.11 23.95 -9.04
CA PHE A 158 -1.08 23.49 -8.31
C PHE A 158 -1.66 22.15 -8.84
N ILE A 159 -1.35 21.80 -10.09
CA ILE A 159 -1.78 20.55 -10.71
C ILE A 159 -1.21 19.31 -9.98
N TRP A 160 0.02 19.36 -9.46
CA TRP A 160 0.66 18.19 -8.83
C TRP A 160 0.10 17.87 -7.44
N PRO A 161 -0.11 18.85 -6.53
CA PRO A 161 -0.86 18.61 -5.30
C PRO A 161 -2.27 18.08 -5.55
N MET A 162 -3.00 18.65 -6.51
CA MET A 162 -4.34 18.20 -6.87
C MET A 162 -4.34 16.77 -7.41
N LEU A 163 -3.34 16.41 -8.23
CA LEU A 163 -3.18 15.06 -8.76
C LEU A 163 -2.87 14.05 -7.65
N MET A 164 -2.10 14.44 -6.62
CA MET A 164 -1.85 13.60 -5.44
C MET A 164 -3.13 13.39 -4.62
N ILE A 165 -3.94 14.43 -4.41
CA ILE A 165 -5.23 14.31 -3.71
C ILE A 165 -6.20 13.43 -4.51
N ALA A 166 -6.23 13.57 -5.84
CA ALA A 166 -7.02 12.71 -6.73
C ALA A 166 -6.56 11.24 -6.69
N SER A 167 -5.24 11.00 -6.66
CA SER A 167 -4.68 9.66 -6.47
C SER A 167 -5.17 9.03 -5.16
N SER A 168 -5.14 9.79 -4.05
CA SER A 168 -5.64 9.34 -2.76
C SER A 168 -7.14 9.01 -2.80
N ALA A 169 -7.93 9.79 -3.53
CA ALA A 169 -9.35 9.50 -3.75
C ALA A 169 -9.56 8.17 -4.50
N PHE A 170 -8.83 7.92 -5.59
CA PHE A 170 -8.97 6.65 -6.33
C PHE A 170 -8.60 5.44 -5.46
N GLN A 171 -7.49 5.53 -4.72
CA GLN A 171 -7.07 4.47 -3.80
C GLN A 171 -8.10 4.25 -2.67
N ALA A 172 -8.65 5.33 -2.11
CA ALA A 172 -9.69 5.25 -1.08
C ALA A 172 -10.97 4.61 -1.63
N GLY A 173 -11.38 4.98 -2.85
CA GLY A 173 -12.51 4.39 -3.55
C GLY A 173 -12.34 2.89 -3.76
N ALA A 174 -11.16 2.44 -4.18
CA ALA A 174 -10.85 1.01 -4.32
C ALA A 174 -10.95 0.26 -2.97
N SER A 175 -10.41 0.85 -1.91
CA SER A 175 -10.46 0.29 -0.55
C SER A 175 -11.91 0.13 -0.03
N ILE A 176 -12.73 1.18 -0.20
CA ILE A 176 -14.15 1.16 0.17
C ILE A 176 -14.96 0.19 -0.70
N LEU A 177 -14.65 0.08 -1.99
CA LEU A 177 -15.32 -0.85 -2.88
C LEU A 177 -15.02 -2.32 -2.51
N LYS A 178 -13.79 -2.63 -2.06
CA LYS A 178 -13.46 -3.95 -1.48
C LYS A 178 -14.32 -4.24 -0.24
N GLU A 179 -14.48 -3.27 0.66
CA GLU A 179 -15.34 -3.41 1.83
C GLU A 179 -16.81 -3.62 1.44
N PHE A 180 -17.29 -2.87 0.45
CA PHE A 180 -18.64 -3.03 -0.09
C PHE A 180 -18.87 -4.44 -0.65
N ILE A 181 -17.92 -5.00 -1.41
CA ILE A 181 -18.03 -6.38 -1.94
C ILE A 181 -18.10 -7.40 -0.81
N PHE A 182 -17.37 -7.22 0.30
CA PHE A 182 -17.49 -8.13 1.45
C PHE A 182 -18.88 -8.08 2.08
N ILE A 183 -19.46 -6.89 2.23
CA ILE A 183 -20.80 -6.70 2.81
C ILE A 183 -21.89 -7.20 1.86
N ASP A 184 -21.84 -6.82 0.58
CA ASP A 184 -22.80 -7.24 -0.44
C ASP A 184 -22.71 -8.76 -0.69
N GLY A 185 -21.50 -9.31 -0.73
CA GLY A 185 -21.28 -10.74 -0.84
C GLY A 185 -21.84 -11.53 0.34
N GLU A 186 -21.71 -11.03 1.58
CA GLU A 186 -22.34 -11.65 2.76
C GLU A 186 -23.87 -11.70 2.65
N ARG A 187 -24.49 -10.64 2.12
CA ARG A 187 -25.94 -10.60 1.86
C ARG A 187 -26.35 -11.62 0.79
N ARG A 188 -25.60 -11.71 -0.31
CA ARG A 188 -25.91 -12.62 -1.43
C ARG A 188 -25.68 -14.09 -1.10
N LEU A 189 -24.67 -14.38 -0.29
CA LEU A 189 -24.27 -15.75 0.08
C LEU A 189 -24.94 -16.24 1.37
N LYS A 190 -26.13 -15.72 1.69
CA LYS A 190 -26.94 -16.12 2.86
C LYS A 190 -26.18 -16.07 4.19
N GLY A 191 -25.39 -15.02 4.41
CA GLY A 191 -24.60 -14.82 5.62
C GLY A 191 -23.18 -15.43 5.58
N LYS A 192 -22.77 -16.06 4.47
CA LYS A 192 -21.36 -16.49 4.29
C LYS A 192 -20.55 -15.34 3.70
N ARG A 193 -19.50 -14.91 4.37
CA ARG A 193 -18.61 -13.88 3.82
C ARG A 193 -17.77 -14.43 2.66
N PRO A 194 -17.57 -13.65 1.58
CA PRO A 194 -16.67 -14.02 0.49
C PRO A 194 -15.26 -14.36 1.01
N ASP A 195 -14.61 -15.33 0.37
CA ASP A 195 -13.21 -15.63 0.64
C ASP A 195 -12.33 -14.45 0.18
N ILE A 196 -11.35 -14.09 1.00
CA ILE A 196 -10.44 -12.95 0.81
C ILE A 196 -9.67 -13.10 -0.51
N PHE A 197 -9.30 -14.34 -0.85
CA PHE A 197 -8.53 -14.64 -2.05
C PHE A 197 -9.35 -14.44 -3.33
N VAL A 198 -10.69 -14.48 -3.29
CA VAL A 198 -11.51 -14.12 -4.46
C VAL A 198 -11.33 -12.64 -4.76
N VAL A 199 -11.50 -11.78 -3.75
CA VAL A 199 -11.39 -10.33 -3.91
C VAL A 199 -9.97 -9.91 -4.29
N ASN A 200 -8.95 -10.48 -3.64
CA ASN A 200 -7.55 -10.18 -3.95
C ASN A 200 -7.10 -10.71 -5.31
N SER A 201 -7.50 -11.91 -5.72
CA SER A 201 -7.08 -12.45 -7.03
C SER A 201 -7.68 -11.65 -8.17
N PHE A 202 -9.00 -11.44 -8.18
CA PHE A 202 -9.63 -10.66 -9.25
C PHE A 202 -9.20 -9.19 -9.21
N GLY A 203 -9.09 -8.58 -8.03
CA GLY A 203 -8.58 -7.22 -7.88
C GLY A 203 -7.17 -7.06 -8.43
N SER A 204 -6.22 -7.89 -7.98
CA SER A 204 -4.83 -7.85 -8.46
C SER A 204 -4.71 -8.21 -9.94
N GLY A 205 -5.54 -9.11 -10.46
CA GLY A 205 -5.56 -9.46 -11.88
C GLY A 205 -5.96 -8.28 -12.77
N PHE A 206 -7.06 -7.60 -12.43
CA PHE A 206 -7.47 -6.39 -13.18
C PHE A 206 -6.51 -5.23 -12.96
N GLN A 207 -6.01 -5.02 -11.73
CA GLN A 207 -4.97 -4.03 -11.45
C GLN A 207 -3.74 -4.27 -12.32
N ALA A 208 -3.22 -5.49 -12.36
CA ALA A 208 -2.05 -5.85 -13.17
C ALA A 208 -2.31 -5.60 -14.66
N LEU A 209 -3.50 -5.93 -15.17
CA LEU A 209 -3.89 -5.66 -16.55
C LEU A 209 -3.88 -4.16 -16.87
N PHE A 210 -4.47 -3.32 -16.02
CA PHE A 210 -4.51 -1.88 -16.25
C PHE A 210 -3.15 -1.20 -16.01
N VAL A 211 -2.36 -1.67 -15.04
CA VAL A 211 -0.98 -1.22 -14.84
C VAL A 211 -0.11 -1.60 -16.04
N PHE A 212 -0.28 -2.79 -16.60
CA PHE A 212 0.38 -3.22 -17.83
C PHE A 212 -0.04 -2.35 -19.03
N LEU A 213 -1.31 -1.96 -19.12
CA LEU A 213 -1.78 -1.03 -20.14
C LEU A 213 -1.20 0.38 -19.97
N LEU A 214 -1.01 0.83 -18.73
CA LEU A 214 -0.41 2.13 -18.39
C LEU A 214 1.12 2.10 -18.37
N LEU A 215 1.73 0.93 -18.53
CA LEU A 215 3.17 0.70 -18.48
C LEU A 215 3.99 1.67 -19.37
N PRO A 216 3.64 1.93 -20.66
CA PRO A 216 4.39 2.90 -21.46
C PRO A 216 4.38 4.31 -20.87
N PHE A 217 3.26 4.73 -20.26
CA PHE A 217 3.15 6.01 -19.59
C PHE A 217 4.00 6.05 -18.30
N LEU A 218 3.91 5.01 -17.48
CA LEU A 218 4.68 4.89 -16.24
C LEU A 218 6.20 4.82 -16.48
N SER A 219 6.62 4.15 -17.55
CA SER A 219 8.02 4.06 -17.98
C SER A 219 8.56 5.44 -18.35
N ASN A 220 7.80 6.20 -19.14
CA ASN A 220 8.19 7.54 -19.57
C ASN A 220 8.29 8.51 -18.38
N LEU A 221 7.36 8.43 -17.41
CA LEU A 221 7.44 9.21 -16.17
C LEU A 221 8.67 8.89 -15.32
N ARG A 222 9.19 7.67 -15.41
CA ARG A 222 10.43 7.25 -14.75
C ARG A 222 11.68 7.59 -15.57
N GLY A 223 11.53 8.23 -16.73
CA GLY A 223 12.62 8.60 -17.62
C GLY A 223 13.14 7.46 -18.51
N ILE A 224 12.45 6.31 -18.54
CA ILE A 224 12.84 5.14 -19.33
C ILE A 224 12.08 5.16 -20.65
N ARG A 225 12.79 5.32 -21.77
CA ARG A 225 12.19 5.21 -23.11
C ARG A 225 11.64 3.80 -23.30
N PHE A 226 10.45 3.70 -23.90
CA PHE A 226 9.77 2.42 -24.09
C PHE A 226 10.59 1.40 -24.90
N GLY A 227 11.44 1.88 -25.83
CA GLY A 227 12.36 1.01 -26.58
C GLY A 227 13.46 0.36 -25.73
N ASP A 228 13.87 1.02 -24.64
CA ASP A 228 14.92 0.53 -23.73
C ASP A 228 14.34 -0.31 -22.58
N LEU A 229 13.01 -0.38 -22.48
CA LEU A 229 12.31 -1.10 -21.43
C LEU A 229 12.64 -2.60 -21.38
N PRO A 230 12.69 -3.35 -22.51
CA PRO A 230 13.04 -4.76 -22.46
C PRO A 230 14.48 -4.99 -21.96
N ALA A 231 15.42 -4.12 -22.36
CA ALA A 231 16.80 -4.17 -21.88
C ALA A 231 16.86 -3.88 -20.38
N TYR A 232 16.19 -2.82 -19.92
CA TYR A 232 16.09 -2.48 -18.50
C TYR A 232 15.47 -3.60 -17.64
N LEU A 233 14.45 -4.29 -18.16
CA LEU A 233 13.84 -5.44 -17.47
C LEU A 233 14.79 -6.64 -17.42
N ASN A 234 15.60 -6.86 -18.46
CA ASN A 234 16.59 -7.94 -18.49
C ASN A 234 17.75 -7.66 -17.52
N ASP A 235 18.23 -6.42 -17.46
CA ASP A 235 19.26 -5.98 -16.52
C ASP A 235 18.74 -6.07 -15.08
N GLY A 236 17.50 -5.65 -14.85
CA GLY A 236 16.82 -5.81 -13.57
C GLY A 236 16.63 -7.28 -13.16
N ALA A 237 16.34 -8.17 -14.11
CA ALA A 237 16.24 -9.61 -13.87
C ALA A 237 17.61 -10.23 -13.53
N SER A 238 18.65 -9.81 -14.23
CA SER A 238 20.04 -10.26 -14.00
C SER A 238 20.52 -9.82 -12.62
N CYS A 239 20.22 -8.58 -12.20
CA CYS A 239 20.49 -8.10 -10.85
C CYS A 239 19.66 -8.83 -9.79
N PHE A 240 18.37 -9.08 -10.06
CA PHE A 240 17.50 -9.79 -9.13
C PHE A 240 17.93 -11.24 -8.89
N LEU A 241 18.33 -11.95 -9.95
CA LEU A 241 18.83 -13.33 -9.85
C LEU A 241 20.29 -13.42 -9.40
N ASN A 242 20.94 -12.27 -9.19
CA ASN A 242 22.38 -12.16 -8.91
C ASN A 242 23.23 -12.93 -9.93
N ALA A 243 22.84 -12.83 -11.21
CA ALA A 243 23.45 -13.54 -12.34
C ALA A 243 24.18 -12.59 -13.31
N GLY A 244 24.39 -11.33 -12.91
CA GLY A 244 25.07 -10.29 -13.68
C GLY A 244 26.56 -10.18 -13.37
N ASP A 245 27.31 -9.63 -14.34
CA ASP A 245 28.75 -9.34 -14.26
C ASP A 245 29.06 -8.33 -13.13
N ASP A 246 30.26 -8.40 -12.55
CA ASP A 246 30.73 -7.75 -11.30
C ASP A 246 30.62 -6.19 -11.22
N GLN A 247 29.96 -5.53 -12.18
CA GLN A 247 29.87 -4.06 -12.28
C GLN A 247 28.62 -3.45 -11.64
N VAL A 248 27.60 -4.24 -11.29
CA VAL A 248 26.39 -3.76 -10.59
C VAL A 248 26.35 -4.37 -9.20
N GLU A 249 26.58 -3.55 -8.16
CA GLU A 249 26.48 -3.95 -6.75
C GLU A 249 25.04 -4.38 -6.38
N CYS A 250 24.69 -5.64 -6.69
CA CYS A 250 23.39 -6.26 -6.36
C CYS A 250 23.46 -7.04 -5.03
N ASP A 251 24.34 -6.63 -4.11
CA ASP A 251 24.60 -7.30 -2.84
C ASP A 251 23.31 -7.44 -2.00
N GLY A 252 22.86 -8.67 -1.82
CA GLY A 252 21.64 -9.03 -1.08
C GLY A 252 20.47 -9.52 -1.95
N ALA A 253 20.56 -9.46 -3.28
CA ALA A 253 19.66 -10.16 -4.19
C ALA A 253 20.03 -11.65 -4.29
N PRO A 254 19.07 -12.59 -4.48
CA PRO A 254 17.61 -12.43 -4.56
C PRO A 254 16.90 -12.37 -3.21
N PHE A 255 17.59 -12.65 -2.09
CA PHE A 255 16.95 -12.96 -0.81
C PHE A 255 16.19 -11.76 -0.22
N LEU A 256 16.76 -10.56 -0.21
CA LEU A 256 16.08 -9.36 0.31
C LEU A 256 14.82 -8.99 -0.48
N PRO A 257 14.87 -8.87 -1.83
CA PRO A 257 13.68 -8.64 -2.63
C PRO A 257 12.59 -9.71 -2.45
N LEU A 258 12.97 -10.98 -2.35
CA LEU A 258 12.03 -12.09 -2.16
C LEU A 258 11.39 -12.07 -0.77
N LEU A 259 12.18 -11.74 0.26
CA LEU A 259 11.69 -11.55 1.63
C LEU A 259 10.72 -10.37 1.71
N PHE A 260 11.03 -9.26 1.04
CA PHE A 260 10.13 -8.12 0.91
C PHE A 260 8.81 -8.52 0.22
N ILE A 261 8.88 -9.18 -0.93
CA ILE A 261 7.68 -9.62 -1.67
C ILE A 261 6.81 -10.51 -0.78
N THR A 262 7.42 -11.46 -0.06
CA THR A 262 6.73 -12.37 0.86
C THR A 262 6.07 -11.60 2.01
N ALA A 263 6.82 -10.73 2.69
CA ALA A 263 6.30 -9.93 3.79
C ALA A 263 5.17 -8.98 3.33
N ASN A 264 5.29 -8.42 2.14
CA ASN A 264 4.29 -7.54 1.56
C ASN A 264 2.99 -8.30 1.24
N MET A 265 3.09 -9.52 0.70
CA MET A 265 1.92 -10.39 0.50
C MET A 265 1.22 -10.71 1.83
N VAL A 266 1.99 -11.12 2.86
CA VAL A 266 1.43 -11.44 4.18
C VAL A 266 0.77 -10.21 4.81
N PHE A 267 1.39 -9.03 4.68
CA PHE A 267 0.80 -7.76 5.12
C PHE A 267 -0.52 -7.45 4.38
N ASN A 268 -0.57 -7.54 3.06
CA ASN A 268 -1.79 -7.29 2.28
C ASN A 268 -2.93 -8.25 2.62
N ILE A 269 -2.61 -9.54 2.84
CA ILE A 269 -3.60 -10.54 3.29
C ILE A 269 -4.11 -10.17 4.69
N SER A 270 -3.23 -9.81 5.62
CA SER A 270 -3.60 -9.41 6.98
C SER A 270 -4.47 -8.16 6.98
N MET A 271 -4.10 -7.16 6.17
CA MET A 271 -4.85 -5.91 6.04
C MET A 271 -6.25 -6.18 5.48
N LEU A 272 -6.39 -6.99 4.43
CA LEU A 272 -7.69 -7.32 3.87
C LEU A 272 -8.53 -8.19 4.82
N ASN A 273 -7.90 -9.07 5.59
CA ASN A 273 -8.58 -9.81 6.67
C ASN A 273 -9.12 -8.84 7.73
N LEU A 274 -8.37 -7.81 8.08
CA LEU A 274 -8.82 -6.76 9.00
C LEU A 274 -10.00 -5.97 8.41
N VAL A 275 -9.96 -5.59 7.12
CA VAL A 275 -11.11 -4.97 6.41
C VAL A 275 -12.34 -5.87 6.50
N LYS A 276 -12.16 -7.18 6.25
CA LYS A 276 -13.24 -8.17 6.33
C LYS A 276 -13.80 -8.31 7.74
N MET A 277 -12.99 -8.18 8.79
CA MET A 277 -13.42 -8.32 10.19
C MET A 277 -14.05 -7.05 10.77
N SER A 278 -13.53 -5.87 10.42
CA SER A 278 -13.92 -4.59 11.00
C SER A 278 -14.43 -3.60 9.94
N SER A 279 -13.53 -2.78 9.40
CA SER A 279 -13.80 -1.82 8.32
C SER A 279 -12.49 -1.41 7.64
N ALA A 280 -12.61 -0.85 6.44
CA ALA A 280 -11.46 -0.33 5.74
C ALA A 280 -10.80 0.82 6.51
N LEU A 281 -11.58 1.66 7.21
CA LEU A 281 -11.06 2.76 8.00
C LEU A 281 -10.17 2.28 9.16
N VAL A 282 -10.58 1.23 9.88
CA VAL A 282 -9.78 0.65 10.96
C VAL A 282 -8.49 0.05 10.40
N ALA A 283 -8.56 -0.61 9.24
CA ALA A 283 -7.37 -1.16 8.58
C ALA A 283 -6.37 -0.05 8.17
N SER A 284 -6.87 1.06 7.63
CA SER A 284 -6.06 2.23 7.28
C SER A 284 -5.42 2.88 8.51
N LEU A 285 -6.20 3.14 9.57
CA LEU A 285 -5.68 3.68 10.83
C LEU A 285 -4.60 2.76 11.44
N THR A 286 -4.82 1.45 11.41
CA THR A 286 -3.84 0.45 11.88
C THR A 286 -2.53 0.53 11.11
N SER A 287 -2.60 0.66 9.78
CA SER A 287 -1.42 0.85 8.93
C SER A 287 -0.70 2.18 9.19
N THR A 288 -1.45 3.23 9.52
CA THR A 288 -0.88 4.53 9.87
C THR A 288 -0.18 4.53 11.22
N LEU A 289 -0.70 3.81 12.22
CA LEU A 289 -0.04 3.62 13.51
C LEU A 289 1.32 2.91 13.38
N ALA A 290 1.52 2.11 12.34
CA ALA A 290 2.81 1.48 12.07
C ALA A 290 3.88 2.47 11.57
N VAL A 291 3.51 3.65 11.08
CA VAL A 291 4.43 4.68 10.57
C VAL A 291 5.46 5.10 11.64
N PRO A 292 5.07 5.60 12.83
CA PRO A 292 6.03 6.05 13.85
C PRO A 292 6.97 4.93 14.30
N ILE A 293 6.42 3.73 14.51
CA ILE A 293 7.20 2.56 14.92
C ILE A 293 8.23 2.20 13.84
N SER A 294 7.85 2.28 12.56
CA SER A 294 8.76 1.99 11.45
C SER A 294 9.90 2.98 11.38
N ILE A 295 9.64 4.27 11.59
CA ILE A 295 10.69 5.30 11.60
C ILE A 295 11.63 5.08 12.80
N TYR A 296 11.09 4.73 13.97
CA TYR A 296 11.90 4.34 15.11
C TYR A 296 12.80 3.13 14.81
N VAL A 297 12.25 2.04 14.25
CA VAL A 297 13.03 0.85 13.90
C VAL A 297 14.09 1.17 12.82
N LEU A 298 13.76 2.00 11.84
CA LEU A 298 14.68 2.42 10.79
C LEU A 298 15.78 3.38 11.27
N SER A 299 15.65 3.97 12.46
CA SER A 299 16.69 4.78 13.08
C SER A 299 17.75 3.95 13.82
N LEU A 300 17.42 2.69 14.13
CA LEU A 300 18.36 1.73 14.71
C LEU A 300 19.36 1.27 13.63
N PRO A 301 20.60 0.93 14.01
CA PRO A 301 21.56 0.35 13.08
C PRO A 301 21.03 -1.01 12.60
N LEU A 302 20.60 -1.07 11.33
CA LEU A 302 20.09 -2.27 10.70
C LEU A 302 21.20 -2.91 9.83
N PRO A 303 21.20 -4.25 9.68
CA PRO A 303 22.05 -4.88 8.67
C PRO A 303 21.77 -4.23 7.31
N TYR A 304 22.82 -3.82 6.58
CA TYR A 304 22.80 -3.06 5.31
C TYR A 304 22.51 -1.54 5.38
N ILE A 305 22.19 -0.95 6.54
CA ILE A 305 22.09 0.51 6.71
C ILE A 305 22.89 0.91 7.96
N PRO A 306 24.22 1.10 7.85
CA PRO A 306 25.09 1.34 9.01
C PRO A 306 24.97 2.76 9.60
N HIS A 307 24.41 3.72 8.87
CA HIS A 307 24.18 5.08 9.37
C HIS A 307 22.79 5.22 10.00
N GLY A 308 22.67 4.83 11.26
CA GLY A 308 21.49 5.17 12.08
C GLY A 308 21.38 6.69 12.23
N SER A 309 20.34 7.28 11.65
CA SER A 309 20.06 8.71 11.76
C SER A 309 19.54 9.05 13.17
N ARG A 310 20.15 10.05 13.83
CA ARG A 310 19.66 10.57 15.13
C ARG A 310 18.24 11.12 14.97
N LEU A 311 17.28 10.52 15.68
CA LEU A 311 15.88 11.00 15.74
C LEU A 311 15.82 12.40 16.34
N SER A 312 15.07 13.32 15.74
CA SER A 312 14.84 14.64 16.34
C SER A 312 13.94 14.51 17.59
N PRO A 313 14.14 15.34 18.63
CA PRO A 313 13.28 15.36 19.82
C PRO A 313 11.79 15.57 19.49
N SER A 314 11.50 16.31 18.41
CA SER A 314 10.16 16.57 17.90
C SER A 314 9.45 15.31 17.40
N PHE A 315 10.20 14.36 16.83
CA PHE A 315 9.67 13.07 16.40
C PHE A 315 9.24 12.21 17.59
N VAL A 316 10.03 12.19 18.67
CA VAL A 316 9.69 11.48 19.92
C VAL A 316 8.43 12.06 20.55
N PHE A 317 8.27 13.39 20.52
CA PHE A 317 7.07 14.05 21.04
C PHE A 317 5.80 13.71 20.24
N GLY A 318 5.90 13.64 18.90
CA GLY A 318 4.78 13.23 18.04
C GLY A 318 4.35 11.77 18.20
N VAL A 319 5.30 10.87 18.45
CA VAL A 319 5.02 9.44 18.72
C VAL A 319 4.29 9.26 20.05
N SER A 320 4.70 9.98 21.09
CA SER A 320 4.03 9.96 22.39
C SER A 320 2.58 10.44 22.32
N PHE A 321 2.29 11.46 21.51
CA PHE A 321 0.93 11.98 21.34
C PHE A 321 -0.02 10.99 20.62
N CYS A 322 0.51 10.14 19.73
CA CYS A 322 -0.28 9.08 19.07
C CYS A 322 -0.57 7.86 19.95
N TYR A 323 0.13 7.70 21.08
CA TYR A 323 0.06 6.51 21.94
C TYR A 323 -0.59 6.77 23.31
N SER A 324 -1.01 8.02 23.60
CA SER A 324 -1.55 8.41 24.91
C SER A 324 -3.06 8.23 25.11
N ASP A 325 -3.77 7.53 24.20
CA ASP A 325 -5.19 7.14 24.39
C ASP A 325 -5.42 5.62 24.22
#